data_AF-A0A1L5L154-F1
#
_entry.id   AF-A0A1L5L154-F1
#
_cell.length_a   1.000
_cell.length_b   1.000
_cell.length_c   1.000
_cell.angle_alpha   90.00
_cell.angle_beta   90.00
_cell.angle_gamma   90.00
#
_symmetry.space_group_name_H-M   'P 1'
#
loop_
_entity.id
_entity.type
_entity.pdbx_description
1 polymer ?
#
loop_
_entity_poly.entity_id
_entity_poly.type
_entity_poly.pdbx_seq_one_letter_code
_entity_poly.pdbx_strand_id
1 'polypeptide(L)'
;METWEIDAVYQTEQRQVGEHMDIYRGLSQLKEVERTCITLFFMEDLPIEKIAVITGMPAGTIKSHLSRGKTKLTTFLKQNGYDGKR
;
A
#
# COMPACT_ATOMS: atom_id res chain seq x y z
N MET A 1 -2.39 0.96 -36.76
CA MET A 1 -1.98 1.02 -35.35
C MET A 1 -0.48 1.06 -35.39
N GLU A 2 0.08 2.24 -35.12
CA GLU A 2 1.50 2.50 -35.35
C GLU A 2 2.31 1.93 -34.17
N THR A 3 3.48 1.36 -34.45
CA THR A 3 4.32 0.62 -33.48
C THR A 3 4.60 1.41 -32.19
N TRP A 4 4.60 2.74 -32.23
CA TRP A 4 4.83 3.61 -31.07
C TRP A 4 3.67 3.63 -30.06
N GLU A 5 2.43 3.37 -30.50
CA GLU A 5 1.27 3.30 -29.60
C GLU A 5 1.33 2.04 -28.72
N ILE A 6 1.80 0.93 -29.31
CA ILE A 6 1.96 -0.37 -28.63
C ILE A 6 3.06 -0.28 -27.57
N ASP A 7 4.19 0.36 -27.90
CA ASP A 7 5.31 0.54 -26.96
C ASP A 7 4.91 1.40 -25.74
N ALA A 8 4.10 2.45 -25.94
CA ALA A 8 3.66 3.35 -24.87
C ALA A 8 2.65 2.70 -23.92
N VAL A 9 1.70 1.91 -24.46
CA VAL A 9 0.74 1.15 -23.65
C VAL A 9 1.46 0.08 -22.84
N TYR A 10 2.35 -0.70 -23.47
CA TYR A 10 3.11 -1.74 -22.78
C TYR A 10 3.99 -1.17 -21.66
N GLN A 11 4.68 -0.05 -21.90
CA GLN A 11 5.48 0.62 -20.86
C GLN A 11 4.62 1.13 -19.68
N THR A 12 3.39 1.58 -19.95
CA THR A 12 2.46 2.04 -18.90
C THR A 12 1.94 0.88 -18.07
N GLU A 13 1.53 -0.22 -18.71
CA GLU A 13 1.09 -1.44 -18.04
C GLU A 13 2.21 -2.08 -17.21
N GLN A 14 3.42 -2.19 -17.76
CA GLN A 14 4.58 -2.72 -17.04
C GLN A 14 4.94 -1.88 -15.82
N ARG A 15 4.84 -0.54 -15.93
CA ARG A 15 4.99 0.34 -14.76
C ARG A 15 3.93 0.03 -13.71
N GLN A 16 2.64 0.06 -14.06
CA GLN A 16 1.56 -0.24 -13.11
C GLN A 16 1.74 -1.60 -12.41
N VAL A 17 2.11 -2.65 -13.15
CA VAL A 17 2.39 -3.98 -12.57
C VAL A 17 3.57 -3.93 -11.59
N GLY A 18 4.65 -3.22 -11.94
CA GLY A 18 5.78 -3.00 -11.06
C GLY A 18 5.39 -2.26 -9.77
N GLU A 19 4.60 -1.19 -9.89
CA GLU A 19 4.09 -0.40 -8.78
C GLU A 19 3.22 -1.25 -7.83
N HIS A 20 2.31 -2.04 -8.40
CA HIS A 20 1.52 -2.99 -7.63
C HIS A 20 2.40 -4.01 -6.90
N MET A 21 3.40 -4.59 -7.58
CA MET A 21 4.29 -5.58 -6.97
C MET A 21 5.09 -4.98 -5.80
N ASP A 22 5.57 -3.74 -5.94
CA ASP A 22 6.31 -3.04 -4.88
C ASP A 22 5.43 -2.71 -3.67
N ILE A 23 4.15 -2.37 -3.87
CA ILE A 23 3.19 -2.20 -2.78
C ILE A 23 3.04 -3.52 -1.99
N TYR A 24 2.81 -4.64 -2.69
CA TYR A 24 2.67 -5.94 -2.02
C TYR A 24 3.95 -6.38 -1.29
N ARG A 25 5.12 -6.09 -1.87
CA ARG A 25 6.42 -6.30 -1.19
C ARG A 25 6.57 -5.41 0.04
N GLY A 26 6.17 -4.15 -0.04
CA GLY A 26 6.19 -3.24 1.11
C GLY A 26 5.25 -3.70 2.23
N LEU A 27 4.05 -4.16 1.88
CA LEU A 27 3.11 -4.77 2.82
C LEU A 27 3.68 -6.03 3.48
N SER A 28 4.44 -6.84 2.73
CA SER A 28 5.06 -8.06 3.26
C SER A 28 6.13 -7.77 4.33
N GLN A 29 6.69 -6.55 4.38
CA GLN A 29 7.64 -6.12 5.43
C GLN A 29 6.94 -5.70 6.73
N LEU A 30 5.62 -5.47 6.70
CA LEU A 30 4.86 -5.07 7.89
C LEU A 30 4.58 -6.27 8.79
N LYS A 31 4.46 -6.01 10.10
CA LYS A 31 3.92 -7.00 11.04
C LYS A 31 2.48 -7.34 10.63
N GLU A 32 2.03 -8.56 10.88
CA GLU A 32 0.69 -9.03 10.50
C GLU A 32 -0.41 -8.05 10.91
N VAL A 33 -0.43 -7.62 12.16
CA VAL A 33 -1.41 -6.64 12.67
C VAL A 33 -1.35 -5.27 11.98
N GLU A 34 -0.16 -4.81 11.59
CA GLU A 34 0.02 -3.56 10.85
C GLU A 34 -0.48 -3.73 9.42
N ARG A 35 -0.14 -4.85 8.78
CA ARG A 35 -0.58 -5.21 7.42
C ARG A 35 -2.11 -5.28 7.34
N THR A 36 -2.74 -6.02 8.25
CA THR A 36 -4.20 -6.15 8.32
C THR A 36 -4.87 -4.79 8.47
N CYS A 37 -4.38 -3.94 9.38
CA CYS A 37 -4.93 -2.59 9.53
C CYS A 37 -4.77 -1.76 8.25
N ILE A 38 -3.58 -1.79 7.61
CA ILE A 38 -3.31 -1.04 6.39
C ILE A 38 -4.21 -1.53 5.24
N THR A 39 -4.35 -2.83 5.04
CA THR A 39 -5.22 -3.39 3.99
C THR A 39 -6.67 -3.02 4.21
N LEU A 40 -7.20 -3.25 5.41
CA LEU A 40 -8.60 -2.94 5.72
C LEU A 40 -8.91 -1.43 5.57
N PHE A 41 -7.97 -0.56 5.93
CA PHE A 41 -8.21 0.89 5.86
C PHE A 41 -7.96 1.48 4.47
N PHE A 42 -6.82 1.17 3.83
CA PHE A 42 -6.40 1.83 2.59
C PHE A 42 -6.79 1.08 1.32
N MET A 43 -7.00 -0.23 1.38
CA MET A 43 -7.37 -1.04 0.20
C MET A 43 -8.86 -1.34 0.17
N GLU A 44 -9.45 -1.64 1.33
CA GLU A 44 -10.87 -1.95 1.47
C GLU A 44 -11.73 -0.75 1.88
N ASP A 45 -11.13 0.44 2.08
CA ASP A 45 -11.78 1.69 2.48
C ASP A 45 -12.71 1.58 3.70
N LEU A 46 -12.35 0.71 4.67
CA LEU A 46 -13.16 0.50 5.86
C LEU A 46 -12.88 1.57 6.93
N PRO A 47 -13.92 2.13 7.58
CA PRO A 47 -13.74 3.05 8.69
C PRO A 47 -13.15 2.34 9.92
N ILE A 48 -12.42 3.09 10.75
CA ILE A 48 -11.72 2.57 11.94
C ILE A 48 -12.67 1.79 12.88
N GLU A 49 -13.92 2.22 12.98
CA GLU A 49 -14.94 1.54 13.80
C GLU A 49 -15.25 0.13 13.29
N LYS A 50 -15.38 -0.07 11.97
CA LYS A 50 -15.55 -1.41 11.39
C LYS A 50 -14.30 -2.26 11.57
N ILE A 51 -13.13 -1.67 11.43
CA ILE A 51 -11.85 -2.37 11.67
C ILE A 51 -11.75 -2.83 13.13
N ALA A 52 -12.20 -2.01 14.08
CA ALA A 52 -12.26 -2.40 15.50
C ALA A 52 -13.18 -3.59 15.73
N VAL A 53 -14.33 -3.65 15.06
CA VAL A 53 -15.23 -4.81 15.14
C VAL A 53 -14.60 -6.06 14.52
N ILE A 54 -13.99 -5.95 13.34
CA ILE A 54 -13.38 -7.09 12.63
C ILE A 54 -12.19 -7.66 13.41
N THR A 55 -11.34 -6.80 13.95
CA THR A 55 -10.08 -7.20 14.58
C THR A 55 -10.17 -7.40 16.09
N GLY A 56 -11.25 -6.93 16.72
CA GLY A 56 -11.40 -6.89 18.19
C GLY A 56 -10.45 -5.90 18.88
N MET A 57 -9.70 -5.08 18.13
CA MET A 57 -8.72 -4.15 18.69
C MET A 57 -9.33 -2.78 19.04
N PRO A 58 -8.85 -2.10 20.09
CA PRO A 58 -9.24 -0.72 20.37
C PRO A 58 -8.87 0.24 19.22
N ALA A 59 -9.71 1.25 18.98
CA ALA A 59 -9.46 2.25 17.93
C ALA A 59 -8.10 2.98 18.09
N GLY A 60 -7.65 3.22 19.32
CA GLY A 60 -6.32 3.81 19.58
C GLY A 60 -5.17 2.89 19.16
N THR A 61 -5.32 1.59 19.34
CA THR A 61 -4.36 0.56 18.90
C THR A 61 -4.32 0.48 17.38
N ILE A 62 -5.49 0.49 16.72
CA ILE A 62 -5.59 0.52 15.26
C ILE A 62 -4.91 1.76 14.68
N LYS A 63 -5.21 2.95 15.21
CA LYS A 63 -4.54 4.20 14.78
C LYS A 63 -3.01 4.12 14.93
N SER A 64 -2.54 3.51 16.01
CA SER A 64 -1.10 3.31 16.24
C SER A 64 -0.49 2.33 15.24
N HIS A 65 -1.17 1.23 14.90
CA HIS A 65 -0.74 0.30 13.87
C HIS A 65 -0.77 0.91 12.47
N LEU A 66 -1.80 1.68 12.13
CA LEU A 66 -1.90 2.42 10.85
C LEU A 66 -0.76 3.41 10.71
N SER A 67 -0.47 4.21 11.75
CA SER A 67 0.63 5.19 11.73
C SER A 67 1.99 4.52 11.52
N ARG A 68 2.28 3.45 12.27
CA ARG A 68 3.53 2.68 12.15
C ARG A 68 3.65 1.99 10.80
N GLY A 69 2.57 1.33 10.35
CA GLY A 69 2.49 0.66 9.06
C GLY A 69 2.70 1.63 7.90
N LYS A 70 2.03 2.78 7.92
CA LYS A 70 2.18 3.85 6.91
C LYS A 70 3.61 4.37 6.86
N THR A 71 4.23 4.61 8.02
CA THR A 71 5.62 5.09 8.09
C THR A 71 6.58 4.09 7.47
N LYS A 72 6.47 2.81 7.82
CA LYS A 72 7.29 1.74 7.25
C LYS A 72 7.08 1.59 5.74
N LEU A 73 5.83 1.59 5.30
CA LEU A 73 5.49 1.47 3.88
C LEU A 73 6.02 2.65 3.07
N THR A 74 5.88 3.87 3.60
CA THR A 74 6.44 5.08 2.99
C THR A 74 7.96 4.99 2.87
N THR A 75 8.64 4.56 3.93
CA THR A 75 10.10 4.38 3.91
C THR A 75 10.53 3.34 2.87
N PHE A 76 9.83 2.20 2.82
CA PHE A 76 10.09 1.16 1.82
C PHE A 76 9.92 1.69 0.40
N LEU A 77 8.78 2.32 0.11
CA LEU A 77 8.49 2.85 -1.21
C LEU A 77 9.51 3.93 -1.61
N LYS A 78 9.89 4.84 -0.71
CA LYS A 78 10.95 5.83 -0.97
C LYS A 78 12.29 5.17 -1.35
N GLN A 79 12.67 4.09 -0.66
CA GLN A 79 13.89 3.34 -0.97
C GLN A 79 13.83 2.60 -2.31
N ASN A 80 12.63 2.30 -2.80
CA ASN A 80 12.38 1.64 -4.08
C ASN A 80 12.07 2.66 -5.21
N GLY A 81 12.35 3.95 -5.02
CA GLY A 81 12.25 4.97 -6.06
C GLY A 81 10.92 5.75 -6.10
N TYR A 82 10.04 5.55 -5.12
CA TYR A 82 8.76 6.26 -5.00
C TYR A 82 8.87 7.48 -4.07
N ASP A 83 9.85 8.35 -4.32
CA ASP A 83 10.20 9.43 -3.38
C ASP A 83 9.19 10.59 -3.29
N GLY A 84 8.12 10.55 -4.09
CA GLY A 84 7.08 11.57 -4.12
C GLY A 84 7.57 12.93 -4.63
N LYS A 85 8.81 13.03 -5.13
CA LYS A 85 9.33 14.22 -5.80
C LYS A 85 9.22 14.02 -7.30
N ARG A 86 8.08 14.41 -7.85
CA ARG A 86 7.96 14.81 -9.26
C ARG A 86 7.34 16.20 -9.31
#